data_AF-A0A9E6P529-F1
#
_entry.id   AF-A0A9E6P529-F1
#
_cell.length_a   1.000
_cell.length_b   1.000
_cell.length_c   1.000
_cell.angle_alpha   90.00
_cell.angle_beta   90.00
_cell.angle_gamma   90.00
#
_symmetry.space_group_name_H-M   'P 1'
#
loop_
_entity.id
_entity.type
_entity.pdbx_description
1 polymer ?
#
loop_
_entity_poly.entity_id
_entity_poly.type
_entity_poly.pdbx_seq_one_letter_code
_entity_poly.pdbx_strand_id
1 'polypeptide(L)' 'MIGATLPLIGSSDLFRDVPDAMSQDDKLIDLSTERAKRVHDLNEKRLNEVRNAFEQAMPLGKSKKKSKNKPKKR' A
#
# COMPACT_ATOMS: atom_id res chain seq x y z
N MET A 1 -17.94 -45.74 29.23
CA MET A 1 -18.73 -44.50 29.13
C MET A 1 -18.00 -43.42 29.91
N ILE A 2 -17.44 -42.44 29.21
CA ILE A 2 -16.74 -41.29 29.82
C ILE A 2 -17.41 -40.05 29.22
N GLY A 3 -18.18 -39.33 30.04
CA GLY A 3 -18.83 -38.09 29.65
C GLY A 3 -17.85 -36.92 29.79
N ALA A 4 -17.65 -36.18 28.71
CA ALA A 4 -16.89 -34.92 28.72
C ALA A 4 -17.85 -33.76 29.00
N THR A 5 -17.71 -33.12 30.15
CA THR A 5 -18.36 -31.84 30.46
C THR A 5 -17.48 -30.70 29.94
N LEU A 6 -17.96 -29.97 28.94
CA LEU A 6 -17.32 -28.74 28.45
C LEU A 6 -17.76 -27.55 29.32
N PRO A 7 -16.84 -26.68 29.78
CA PRO A 7 -17.22 -25.46 30.48
C PRO A 7 -17.76 -24.42 29.48
N LEU A 8 -18.94 -23.89 29.81
CA LEU A 8 -19.61 -22.82 29.09
C LEU A 8 -18.88 -21.50 29.39
N ILE A 9 -18.07 -21.01 28.44
CA ILE A 9 -17.39 -19.72 28.53
C ILE A 9 -18.42 -18.61 28.22
N GLY A 10 -18.83 -17.90 29.27
CA GLY A 10 -19.65 -16.69 29.18
C GLY A 10 -18.94 -15.61 28.37
N SER A 11 -19.60 -15.14 27.32
CA SER A 11 -19.07 -14.17 26.35
C SER A 11 -19.72 -12.79 26.53
N SER A 12 -19.69 -12.22 27.74
CA SER A 12 -20.31 -10.91 28.02
C SER A 12 -19.35 -9.81 28.49
N ASP A 13 -18.09 -10.09 28.85
CA ASP A 13 -17.28 -9.10 29.57
C ASP A 13 -16.13 -8.48 28.74
N LEU A 14 -16.27 -8.44 27.41
CA LEU A 14 -15.30 -7.79 26.50
C LEU A 14 -15.83 -6.53 25.81
N PHE A 15 -16.98 -6.00 26.21
CA PHE A 15 -17.48 -4.71 25.71
C PHE A 15 -17.20 -3.57 26.71
N ARG A 16 -15.97 -3.07 26.61
CA ARG A 16 -15.65 -1.64 26.53
C ARG A 16 -16.33 -0.72 27.55
N ASP A 17 -15.66 -0.54 28.68
CA ASP A 17 -15.60 0.77 29.32
C ASP A 17 -14.66 1.66 28.50
N VAL A 18 -15.20 2.40 27.52
CA VAL A 18 -14.52 3.53 26.89
C VAL A 18 -14.99 4.80 27.59
N PRO A 19 -14.21 5.37 28.54
CA PRO A 19 -14.48 6.70 29.02
C PRO A 19 -14.19 7.69 27.89
N ASP A 20 -15.28 8.31 27.44
CA ASP A 20 -15.40 9.64 26.87
C ASP A 20 -14.07 10.39 26.59
N ALA A 21 -13.54 10.18 25.39
CA ALA A 21 -12.55 11.06 24.77
C ALA A 21 -13.14 11.60 23.45
N MET A 22 -14.30 12.26 23.56
CA MET A 22 -15.00 12.96 22.47
C MET A 22 -14.30 14.25 21.98
N SER A 23 -12.97 14.23 21.83
CA SER A 23 -12.22 15.30 21.17
C SER A 23 -11.06 14.73 20.34
N GLN A 24 -11.38 13.87 19.37
CA GLN A 24 -10.42 13.41 18.33
C GLN A 24 -10.70 14.00 16.94
N ASP A 25 -11.53 15.04 16.84
CA ASP A 25 -11.87 15.67 15.55
C ASP A 25 -10.72 16.50 14.95
N ASP A 26 -9.64 16.74 15.68
CA ASP A 26 -8.42 17.42 15.17
C ASP A 26 -7.49 16.52 14.34
N LYS A 27 -7.85 15.24 14.19
CA LYS A 27 -7.16 14.27 13.33
C LYS A 27 -8.19 13.40 12.62
N LEU A 28 -9.18 14.03 11.98
CA LEU A 28 -10.01 13.36 10.97
C LEU A 28 -9.09 12.85 9.86
N ILE A 29 -8.75 11.55 9.93
CA ILE A 29 -7.94 10.89 8.92
C ILE A 29 -8.82 10.77 7.68
N ASP A 30 -8.49 11.53 6.64
CA ASP A 30 -9.17 11.40 5.37
C ASP A 30 -8.76 10.09 4.69
N LEU A 31 -9.55 9.04 4.92
CA LEU A 31 -9.38 7.72 4.32
C LEU A 31 -9.44 7.75 2.78
N SER A 32 -9.99 8.82 2.19
CA SER A 32 -9.99 9.01 0.73
C SER A 32 -8.58 9.34 0.22
N THR A 33 -7.82 10.16 0.95
CA THR A 33 -6.42 10.49 0.60
C THR A 33 -5.53 9.27 0.69
N GLU A 34 -5.71 8.43 1.71
CA GLU A 34 -4.94 7.21 1.88
C GLU A 34 -5.28 6.17 0.79
N ARG A 35 -6.56 6.05 0.44
CA ARG A 35 -6.99 5.24 -0.70
C ARG A 35 -6.38 5.76 -2.01
N ALA A 36 -6.37 7.07 -2.22
CA ALA A 36 -5.80 7.69 -3.41
C ALA A 36 -4.29 7.38 -3.53
N LYS A 37 -3.54 7.45 -2.42
CA LYS A 37 -2.14 7.01 -2.37
C LYS A 37 -1.99 5.54 -2.73
N ARG A 38 -2.79 4.65 -2.12
CA ARG A 38 -2.72 3.20 -2.43
C ARG A 38 -3.04 2.90 -3.89
N VAL A 39 -4.02 3.58 -4.49
CA VAL A 39 -4.35 3.43 -5.91
C VAL A 39 -3.21 3.93 -6.79
N HIS A 40 -2.58 5.05 -6.42
CA HIS A 40 -1.43 5.58 -7.12
C HIS A 40 -0.26 4.58 -7.14
N ASP A 41 0.13 4.05 -5.99
CA ASP A 41 1.23 3.08 -5.87
C ASP A 41 0.97 1.81 -6.71
N LEU A 42 -0.28 1.32 -6.69
CA LEU A 42 -0.70 0.17 -7.51
C LEU A 42 -0.60 0.47 -9.01
N ASN A 43 -0.98 1.68 -9.42
CA ASN A 43 -0.92 2.09 -10.81
C ASN A 43 0.52 2.26 -11.29
N GLU A 44 1.39 2.86 -10.49
CA GLU A 44 2.83 2.98 -10.80
C GLU A 44 3.50 1.62 -10.95
N LYS A 45 3.19 0.68 -10.04
CA LYS A 45 3.69 -0.70 -10.12
C LYS A 45 3.27 -1.37 -11.44
N ARG A 46 1.97 -1.32 -11.78
CA ARG A 46 1.44 -1.88 -13.04
C ARG A 46 2.05 -1.21 -14.27
N LEU A 47 2.25 0.10 -14.24
CA LEU A 47 2.89 0.85 -15.33
C LEU A 47 4.34 0.40 -15.57
N ASN A 48 5.11 0.20 -14.50
CA ASN A 48 6.47 -0.30 -14.59
C ASN A 48 6.52 -1.71 -15.16
N GLU A 49 5.60 -2.59 -14.74
CA GLU A 49 5.48 -3.95 -15.29
C GLU A 49 5.15 -3.91 -16.79
N VAL A 50 4.19 -3.08 -17.21
CA VAL A 50 3.83 -2.91 -18.63
C VAL A 50 5.00 -2.34 -19.43
N ARG A 51 5.71 -1.33 -18.91
CA ARG A 51 6.90 -0.77 -19.55
C ARG A 51 7.99 -1.83 -19.70
N ASN A 52 8.28 -2.57 -18.63
CA ASN A 52 9.30 -3.62 -18.66
C ASN A 52 8.92 -4.74 -19.64
N ALA A 53 7.67 -5.20 -19.60
CA ALA A 53 7.17 -6.22 -20.52
C ALA A 53 7.23 -5.73 -21.97
N PHE A 54 6.91 -4.46 -22.21
CA PHE A 54 7.04 -3.84 -23.53
C PHE A 54 8.49 -3.78 -24.01
N GLU A 55 9.44 -3.36 -23.16
CA GLU A 55 10.87 -3.35 -23.49
C GLU A 55 11.40 -4.76 -23.80
N GLN A 56 10.91 -5.79 -23.09
CA GLN A 56 11.30 -7.18 -23.33
C GLN A 56 10.66 -7.76 -24.60
N ALA A 57 9.37 -7.49 -24.83
CA ALA A 57 8.63 -8.00 -25.99
C ALA A 57 9.00 -7.26 -27.28
N MET A 58 9.40 -5.99 -27.16
CA MET A 58 9.91 -5.17 -28.26
C MET A 58 11.29 -4.63 -27.88
N PRO A 59 12.35 -5.44 -28.08
CA PRO A 59 13.72 -4.98 -27.98
C PRO A 59 14.02 -4.06 -29.17
N LEU A 60 13.45 -2.85 -29.13
CA LEU A 60 13.78 -1.76 -30.03
C LEU A 60 15.27 -1.48 -29.81
N GLY A 61 16.08 -1.70 -30.85
CA GLY A 61 17.53 -1.63 -30.79
C GLY A 61 17.99 -0.44 -29.94
N LYS A 62 18.83 -0.73 -28.91
CA LYS A 62 19.19 0.20 -27.83
C LYS A 62 19.36 1.61 -28.38
N SER A 63 18.56 2.57 -27.90
CA SER A 63 18.82 3.98 -28.16
C SER A 63 20.27 4.25 -27.75
N LYS A 64 21.15 4.59 -28.71
CA LYS A 64 22.52 5.02 -28.43
C LYS A 64 22.42 6.09 -27.34
N LYS A 65 22.83 5.75 -26.11
CA LYS A 65 23.02 6.74 -25.04
C LYS A 65 23.94 7.79 -25.63
N LYS A 66 23.43 8.99 -25.92
CA LYS A 66 24.30 10.10 -26.31
C LYS A 66 25.26 10.29 -25.13
N SER A 67 26.55 10.07 -25.38
CA SER A 67 27.58 10.31 -24.39
C SER A 67 27.50 11.78 -23.99
N LYS A 68 27.04 12.03 -22.76
CA LYS A 68 27.07 13.36 -22.13
C LYS A 68 28.51 13.64 -21.67
N ASN A 69 29.46 13.62 -22.61
CA ASN A 69 30.86 13.95 -22.36
C ASN A 69 31.36 14.83 -23.51
N LYS A 70 31.02 16.11 -23.44
CA LYS A 70 31.91 17.18 -23.90
C LYS A 70 32.07 18.16 -22.73
N PRO A 71 33.26 18.30 -22.14
CA PRO A 71 33.50 19.37 -21.18
C PRO A 71 33.33 20.71 -21.90
N LYS A 72 32.47 21.58 -21.36
CA LYS A 72 32.32 22.95 -21.87
C LYS A 72 33.62 23.69 -21.56
N LYS A 73 34.42 23.96 -22.59
CA LYS A 73 35.64 24.78 -22.49
C LYS A 73 35.27 26.24 -22.74
N ARG A 74 35.74 27.10 -21.83
CA ARG A 74 35.64 28.57 -21.73
C ARG A 74 34.39 29.08 -21.00
#